data_AF-A0A9W6GYB9-F1
#
_entry.id   AF-A0A9W6GYB9-F1
#
_cell.length_a   1.000
_cell.length_b   1.000
_cell.length_c   1.000
_cell.angle_alpha   90.00
_cell.angle_beta   90.00
_cell.angle_gamma   90.00
#
_symmetry.space_group_name_H-M   'P 1'
#
loop_
_entity.id
_entity.type
_entity.pdbx_description
1 polymer ?
#
loop_
_entity_poly.entity_id
_entity_poly.type
_entity_poly.pdbx_seq_one_letter_code
_entity_poly.pdbx_strand_id
1 'polypeptide(L)'
;MGRAVGFVSYRHRGAERFFEGVPVILVRHGKAQEKALAREQITRSELMEAIRREGHTSVANIRFAVLENDGSITVGAKREK
;
A
#
# COMPACT_ATOMS: atom_id res chain seq x y z
N MET A 1 22.91 -40.66 19.27
CA MET A 1 22.75 -39.20 19.49
C MET A 1 21.62 -38.70 18.62
N GLY A 2 20.79 -37.83 19.18
CA GLY A 2 19.38 -37.66 18.82
C GLY A 2 19.10 -37.05 17.45
N ARG A 3 18.15 -37.66 16.74
CA ARG A 3 17.35 -36.99 15.73
C ARG A 3 16.34 -36.13 16.48
N ALA A 4 16.43 -34.81 16.34
CA ALA A 4 15.34 -33.90 16.65
C ALA A 4 15.28 -32.87 15.52
N VAL A 5 14.56 -33.24 14.45
CA VAL A 5 13.97 -32.26 13.54
C VAL A 5 12.96 -31.48 14.39
N GLY A 6 13.43 -30.38 14.96
CA GLY A 6 12.55 -29.39 15.56
C GLY A 6 11.77 -28.74 14.44
N PHE A 7 10.53 -29.20 14.24
CA PHE A 7 9.49 -28.44 13.55
C PHE A 7 9.23 -27.16 14.35
N VAL A 8 10.13 -26.18 14.20
CA VAL A 8 9.94 -24.84 14.74
C VAL A 8 9.00 -24.14 13.79
N SER A 9 7.74 -24.12 14.20
CA SER A 9 6.82 -23.03 13.96
C SER A 9 6.36 -22.84 12.50
N TYR A 10 5.25 -23.50 12.21
CA TYR A 10 4.18 -23.10 11.30
C TYR A 10 3.56 -21.72 11.69
N ARG A 11 4.40 -20.72 12.02
CA ARG A 11 4.04 -19.45 12.65
C ARG A 11 4.50 -18.20 11.88
N HIS A 12 5.10 -18.35 10.70
CA HIS A 12 5.27 -17.27 9.73
C HIS A 12 4.34 -17.48 8.52
N ARG A 13 3.03 -17.33 8.73
CA ARG A 13 2.09 -17.09 7.61
C ARG A 13 2.32 -15.73 6.94
N GLY A 14 3.13 -14.87 7.54
CA GLY A 14 3.67 -13.64 6.97
C GLY A 14 5.17 -13.77 6.73
N ALA A 15 5.59 -14.69 5.86
CA ALA A 15 6.72 -14.38 5.01
C ALA A 15 6.28 -13.14 4.22
N GLU A 16 6.52 -11.97 4.83
CA GLU A 16 6.27 -10.65 4.28
C GLU A 16 6.91 -10.63 2.92
N ARG A 17 6.03 -10.78 1.95
CA ARG A 17 6.33 -11.00 0.57
C ARG A 17 7.18 -9.80 0.16
N PHE A 18 8.48 -10.09 0.04
CA PHE A 18 9.56 -9.30 -0.50
C PHE A 18 9.12 -8.90 -1.92
N PHE A 19 8.33 -7.83 -2.01
CA PHE A 19 7.78 -7.29 -3.27
C PHE A 19 8.51 -6.00 -3.62
N GLU A 20 9.83 -6.00 -3.52
CA GLU A 20 10.63 -4.99 -4.20
C GLU A 20 10.28 -5.07 -5.70
N GLY A 21 9.35 -4.23 -6.16
CA GLY A 21 9.01 -4.12 -7.58
C GLY A 21 7.56 -4.38 -8.01
N VAL A 22 6.57 -4.51 -7.10
CA VAL A 22 5.15 -4.51 -7.54
C VAL A 22 4.43 -3.26 -7.02
N PRO A 23 3.81 -2.46 -7.89
CA PRO A 23 3.06 -1.29 -7.45
C PRO A 23 1.89 -1.66 -6.52
N VAL A 24 1.69 -0.86 -5.47
CA VAL A 24 0.73 -1.13 -4.41
C VAL A 24 -0.42 -0.12 -4.44
N ILE A 25 -1.66 -0.62 -4.46
CA ILE A 25 -2.85 0.24 -4.41
C ILE A 25 -3.03 0.78 -2.98
N LEU A 26 -2.81 2.09 -2.81
CA LEU A 26 -3.02 2.81 -1.55
C LEU A 26 -4.46 3.33 -1.41
N VAL A 27 -5.13 3.67 -2.51
CA VAL A 27 -6.53 4.12 -2.52
C VAL A 27 -7.28 3.40 -3.64
N ARG A 28 -8.51 2.96 -3.34
CA ARG A 28 -9.42 2.35 -4.31
C ARG A 28 -10.84 2.89 -4.13
N HIS A 29 -11.43 3.42 -5.20
CA HIS A 29 -12.77 4.02 -5.22
C HIS A 29 -12.98 5.06 -4.12
N GLY A 30 -11.96 5.89 -3.89
CA GLY A 30 -11.97 6.93 -2.85
C GLY A 30 -11.91 6.43 -1.42
N LYS A 31 -11.45 5.18 -1.20
CA LYS A 31 -11.18 4.62 0.13
C LYS A 31 -9.71 4.26 0.28
N ALA A 32 -9.08 4.78 1.32
CA ALA A 32 -7.72 4.41 1.70
C ALA A 32 -7.66 2.93 2.10
N GLN A 33 -6.61 2.25 1.63
CA GLN A 33 -6.35 0.85 1.94
C GLN A 33 -5.44 0.79 3.17
N GLU A 34 -6.01 0.90 4.37
CA GLU A 34 -5.27 1.01 5.64
C GLU A 34 -4.22 -0.11 5.83
N LYS A 35 -4.53 -1.33 5.40
CA LYS A 35 -3.59 -2.46 5.45
C LYS A 35 -2.39 -2.26 4.52
N ALA A 36 -2.60 -1.67 3.34
CA ALA A 36 -1.52 -1.37 2.40
C ALA A 36 -0.68 -0.19 2.91
N LEU A 37 -1.31 0.87 3.41
CA LEU A 37 -0.62 1.99 4.05
C LEU A 37 0.28 1.53 5.21
N ALA A 38 -0.25 0.69 6.10
CA ALA A 38 0.52 0.14 7.22
C ALA A 38 1.67 -0.75 6.76
N ARG A 39 1.46 -1.56 5.71
CA ARG A 39 2.46 -2.48 5.17
C ARG A 39 3.61 -1.74 4.48
N GLU A 40 3.28 -0.74 3.69
CA GLU A 40 4.25 0.07 2.94
C GLU A 40 4.78 1.25 3.77
N GLN A 41 4.41 1.32 5.06
CA GLN A 41 4.81 2.39 6.00
C GLN A 41 4.47 3.81 5.50
N ILE A 42 3.42 3.94 4.70
CA ILE A 42 2.94 5.23 4.18
C ILE A 42 1.95 5.82 5.19
N THR A 43 2.26 7.02 5.69
CA THR A 43 1.36 7.74 6.57
C THR A 43 0.18 8.33 5.81
N ARG A 44 -0.91 8.60 6.53
CA ARG A 44 -2.05 9.35 5.97
C ARG A 44 -1.65 10.75 5.49
N SER A 45 -0.68 11.39 6.14
CA SER A 45 -0.18 12.70 5.74
C SER A 45 0.50 12.63 4.39
N GLU A 46 1.42 11.69 4.19
CA GLU A 46 2.13 11.50 2.91
C GLU A 46 1.17 11.18 1.76
N LEU A 47 0.21 10.29 2.00
CA LEU A 47 -0.86 10.00 1.02
C LEU A 47 -1.63 11.28 0.66
N MET A 48 -2.04 12.06 1.67
CA MET A 48 -2.79 13.30 1.44
C MET A 48 -1.95 14.37 0.75
N GLU A 49 -0.65 14.45 1.02
CA GLU A 49 0.28 15.33 0.32
C GLU A 49 0.38 14.98 -1.16
N ALA A 50 0.52 13.68 -1.49
CA ALA A 50 0.53 13.23 -2.88
C ALA A 50 -0.79 13.57 -3.60
N ILE A 51 -1.94 13.34 -2.94
CA ILE A 51 -3.26 13.69 -3.46
C ILE A 51 -3.39 15.21 -3.71
N ARG A 52 -2.83 16.05 -2.82
CA ARG A 52 -2.83 17.51 -2.97
C ARG A 52 -1.92 18.00 -4.09
N ARG A 53 -0.77 17.37 -4.31
CA ARG A 53 0.13 17.70 -5.44
C ARG A 53 -0.57 17.52 -6.78
N GLU A 54 -1.48 16.55 -6.86
CA GLU A 54 -2.30 16.26 -8.04
C GLU A 54 -3.61 17.09 -8.09
N GLY A 55 -3.75 18.11 -7.24
CA GLY A 55 -4.87 19.05 -7.25
C GLY A 55 -6.14 18.58 -6.53
N HIS A 56 -6.08 17.48 -5.78
CA HIS A 56 -7.22 16.96 -5.03
C HIS A 56 -7.09 17.23 -3.52
N THR A 57 -8.22 17.51 -2.86
CA THR A 57 -8.23 17.85 -1.42
C THR A 57 -8.68 16.69 -0.52
N SER A 58 -9.20 15.61 -1.10
CA SER A 58 -9.77 14.49 -0.36
C SER A 58 -9.60 13.17 -1.12
N VAL A 59 -9.35 12.10 -0.36
CA VAL A 59 -9.35 10.72 -0.87
C VAL A 59 -10.67 10.40 -1.56
N ALA A 60 -11.79 10.95 -1.10
CA ALA A 60 -13.10 10.71 -1.69
C ALA A 60 -13.22 11.19 -3.15
N ASN A 61 -12.37 12.12 -3.59
CA ASN A 61 -12.43 12.72 -4.93
C ASN A 61 -11.62 11.96 -5.97
N ILE A 62 -10.81 10.98 -5.55
CA ILE A 62 -9.94 10.20 -6.42
C ILE A 62 -10.48 8.78 -6.63
N ARG A 63 -10.19 8.21 -7.79
CA ARG A 63 -10.52 6.82 -8.14
C ARG A 63 -9.49 5.86 -7.56
N PHE A 64 -8.21 6.19 -7.67
CA PHE A 64 -7.13 5.38 -7.15
C PHE A 64 -5.90 6.21 -6.77
N ALA A 65 -5.07 5.64 -5.91
CA ALA A 65 -3.69 6.06 -5.69
C ALA A 65 -2.83 4.80 -5.63
N VAL A 66 -1.67 4.83 -6.28
CA VAL A 66 -0.75 3.68 -6.41
C VAL A 66 0.63 4.13 -5.96
N LEU A 67 1.25 3.36 -5.06
CA LEU A 67 2.67 3.45 -4.76
C LEU A 67 3.43 2.70 -5.86
N GLU A 68 4.21 3.43 -6.65
CA GLU A 68 5.07 2.88 -7.70
C GLU A 68 6.35 2.30 -7.11
N ASN A 69 7.09 1.55 -7.92
CA ASN A 69 8.31 0.87 -7.49
C ASN A 69 9.46 1.82 -7.11
N ASP A 70 9.45 3.05 -7.62
CA ASP A 70 10.42 4.09 -7.27
C ASP A 70 10.04 4.85 -5.99
N GLY A 71 8.91 4.52 -5.38
CA GLY A 71 8.40 5.19 -4.17
C GLY A 71 7.52 6.41 -4.45
N SER A 72 7.34 6.80 -5.72
CA SER A 72 6.35 7.82 -6.08
C SER A 72 4.92 7.33 -5.90
N ILE A 73 3.99 8.27 -5.68
CA ILE A 73 2.55 7.97 -5.58
C ILE A 73 1.84 8.61 -6.77
N THR A 74 1.31 7.78 -7.65
CA THR A 74 0.46 8.20 -8.78
C THR A 74 -0.99 8.31 -8.32
N VAL A 75 -1.71 9.37 -8.70
CA VAL A 75 -3.11 9.59 -8.33
C VAL A 75 -3.99 9.67 -9.59
N GLY A 76 -5.10 8.94 -9.58
CA GLY A 76 -6.08 8.97 -10.66
C GLY A 76 -7.41 9.53 -10.20
N ALA A 77 -7.88 10.62 -10.82
CA ALA A 77 -9.17 11.24 -10.54
C ALA A 77 -10.36 10.34 -10.91
N LYS A 78 -11.52 10.59 -10.29
CA LYS A 78 -12.80 10.09 -10.81
C LYS A 78 -13.11 10.86 -12.09
N ARG A 79 -13.48 10.18 -13.18
CA ARG A 79 -14.05 10.88 -14.34
C ARG A 79 -15.37 11.50 -13.91
N GLU A 80 -15.50 12.82 -14.02
CA GLU A 80 -16.81 13.46 -14.08
C GLU A 80 -17.52 12.98 -15.36
N LYS A 81 -18.82 12.74 -15.24
CA LYS A 81 -19.67 12.38 -16.39
C LYS A 81 -19.97 13.60 -17.23
#